data_AF-A0A3D5YHC8-F1
#
_entry.id   AF-A0A3D5YHC8-F1
#
_cell.length_a   1.000
_cell.length_b   1.000
_cell.length_c   1.000
_cell.angle_alpha   90.00
_cell.angle_beta   90.00
_cell.angle_gamma   90.00
#
_symmetry.space_group_name_H-M   'P 1'
#
loop_
_entity.id
_entity.type
_entity.pdbx_description
1 polymer ?
#
loop_
_entity_poly.entity_id
_entity_poly.type
_entity_poly.pdbx_seq_one_letter_code
_entity_poly.pdbx_strand_id
1 'polypeptide(L)'
;MGKIIANTGESHAKIGADVLRKFGMDPIIVNAAEAHHYDVPIDNPYAWIVTAADAMSASRPGARFNTKELFIEKMGELEKLINEIPGIDKVHIMQAGREIMVYVNPKEISDLELEKLLKTIGEKIDSQLDYPGIIRITGIRETKIIEFLR
;
A
#
# COMPACT_ATOMS: atom_id res chain seq x y z
N MET A 1 2.48 10.18 -19.82
CA MET A 1 3.16 11.50 -19.76
C MET A 1 2.95 12.18 -18.41
N GLY A 2 1.74 12.61 -18.07
CA GLY A 2 1.50 13.32 -16.81
C GLY A 2 1.91 12.55 -15.55
N LYS A 3 1.79 11.21 -15.52
CA LYS A 3 2.20 10.38 -14.36
C LYS A 3 3.68 10.47 -14.00
N ILE A 4 4.55 10.87 -14.94
CA ILE A 4 6.00 11.01 -14.72
C ILE A 4 6.34 12.42 -14.23
N ILE A 5 5.53 13.41 -14.61
CA ILE A 5 5.77 14.83 -14.37
C ILE A 5 5.05 15.30 -13.10
N ALA A 6 3.93 14.67 -12.76
CA ALA A 6 3.14 14.98 -11.59
C ALA A 6 3.87 14.63 -10.29
N ASN A 7 3.91 15.57 -9.35
CA ASN A 7 4.33 15.31 -7.99
C ASN A 7 3.20 14.61 -7.20
N THR A 8 3.55 14.10 -6.02
CA THR A 8 2.60 13.43 -5.13
C THR A 8 1.39 14.31 -4.81
N GLY A 9 0.20 13.83 -5.15
CA GLY A 9 -1.08 14.52 -4.90
C GLY A 9 -1.61 15.35 -6.06
N GLU A 10 -0.86 15.49 -7.16
CA GLU A 10 -1.31 16.26 -8.32
C GLU A 10 -2.08 15.40 -9.35
N SER A 11 -3.08 15.99 -10.02
CA SER A 11 -3.78 15.30 -11.12
C SER A 11 -2.87 15.19 -12.34
N HIS A 12 -2.46 13.97 -12.64
CA HIS A 12 -1.64 13.67 -13.80
C HIS A 12 -2.34 13.94 -15.14
N ALA A 13 -3.68 13.87 -15.18
CA ALA A 13 -4.45 14.22 -16.37
C ALA A 13 -4.31 15.70 -16.69
N LYS A 14 -4.51 16.56 -15.67
CA LYS A 14 -4.36 18.01 -15.79
C LYS A 14 -2.94 18.43 -16.17
N ILE A 15 -1.92 17.87 -15.50
CA ILE A 15 -0.52 18.18 -15.81
C ILE A 15 -0.15 17.74 -17.23
N GLY A 16 -0.63 16.58 -17.67
CA GLY A 16 -0.48 16.13 -19.06
C GLY A 16 -1.11 17.12 -20.05
N ALA A 17 -2.32 17.58 -19.77
CA ALA A 17 -3.04 18.54 -20.60
C ALA A 17 -2.35 19.91 -20.65
N ASP A 18 -1.83 20.42 -19.52
CA ASP A 18 -1.06 21.66 -19.44
C ASP A 18 0.18 21.61 -20.34
N VAL A 19 0.88 20.48 -20.35
CA VAL A 19 2.03 20.26 -21.24
C VAL A 19 1.58 20.30 -22.70
N LEU A 20 0.52 19.59 -23.08
CA LEU A 20 0.02 19.60 -24.45
C LEU A 20 -0.41 21.00 -24.90
N ARG A 21 -1.06 21.79 -24.04
CA ARG A 21 -1.40 23.19 -24.31
C ARG A 21 -0.16 24.06 -24.55
N LYS A 22 0.90 23.88 -23.75
CA LYS A 22 2.17 24.62 -23.93
C LYS A 22 2.83 24.35 -25.28
N PHE A 23 2.66 23.15 -25.83
CA PHE A 23 3.16 22.78 -27.16
C PHE A 23 2.22 23.17 -28.31
N GLY A 24 1.11 23.86 -28.03
CA GLY A 24 0.16 24.30 -29.05
C GLY A 24 -0.61 23.16 -29.70
N MET A 25 -0.82 22.06 -28.98
CA MET A 25 -1.63 20.94 -29.48
C MET A 25 -3.10 21.34 -29.60
N ASP A 26 -3.80 20.69 -30.53
CA ASP A 26 -5.22 20.96 -30.79
C ASP A 26 -6.07 20.81 -29.51
N PRO A 27 -7.02 21.73 -29.24
CA PRO A 27 -7.89 21.67 -28.07
C PRO A 27 -8.63 20.33 -27.89
N ILE A 28 -8.97 19.64 -28.98
CA ILE A 28 -9.62 18.33 -28.92
C ILE A 28 -8.66 17.28 -28.34
N ILE A 29 -7.38 17.31 -28.74
CA ILE A 29 -6.35 16.41 -28.20
C ILE A 29 -6.11 16.71 -26.72
N VAL A 30 -6.07 18.00 -26.37
CA VAL A 30 -5.92 18.45 -24.99
C VAL A 30 -7.09 17.97 -24.13
N ASN A 31 -8.34 18.17 -24.56
CA ASN A 31 -9.52 17.70 -23.83
C ASN A 31 -9.52 16.18 -23.70
N ALA A 32 -9.19 15.43 -24.75
CA ALA A 32 -9.10 13.98 -24.68
C ALA A 32 -8.08 13.48 -23.65
N ALA A 33 -6.97 14.20 -23.48
CA ALA A 33 -5.97 13.91 -22.46
C ALA A 33 -6.36 14.41 -21.05
N GLU A 34 -7.15 15.46 -20.91
CA GLU A 34 -7.56 16.01 -19.60
C GLU A 34 -8.79 15.29 -19.03
N ALA A 35 -9.76 14.98 -19.88
CA ALA A 35 -11.09 14.50 -19.51
C ALA A 35 -11.17 12.98 -19.31
N HIS A 36 -10.10 12.22 -19.57
CA HIS A 36 -10.14 10.75 -19.53
C HIS A 36 -10.39 10.14 -18.14
N HIS A 37 -10.29 10.94 -17.07
CA HIS A 37 -10.71 10.59 -15.72
C HIS A 37 -12.01 11.25 -15.28
N TYR A 38 -12.71 11.93 -16.20
CA TYR A 38 -13.91 12.72 -15.95
C TYR A 38 -13.70 13.92 -15.00
N ASP A 39 -12.45 14.35 -14.80
CA ASP A 39 -12.09 15.54 -13.99
C ASP A 39 -12.64 16.84 -14.60
N VAL A 40 -12.82 16.86 -15.93
CA VAL A 40 -13.40 17.96 -16.70
C VAL A 40 -14.43 17.40 -17.70
N PRO A 41 -15.36 18.24 -18.22
CA PRO A 41 -16.33 17.79 -19.20
C PRO A 41 -15.68 17.22 -20.47
N ILE A 42 -16.19 16.06 -20.90
CA ILE A 42 -15.90 15.53 -22.22
C ILE A 42 -16.73 16.30 -23.24
N ASP A 43 -16.09 17.03 -24.14
CA ASP A 43 -16.76 17.88 -25.14
C ASP A 43 -16.70 17.31 -26.57
N ASN A 44 -15.99 16.19 -26.78
CA ASN A 44 -15.77 15.60 -28.10
C ASN A 44 -15.75 14.06 -28.05
N PRO A 45 -16.06 13.36 -29.16
CA PRO A 45 -16.11 11.90 -29.19
C PRO A 45 -14.73 11.22 -29.03
N TYR A 46 -13.63 11.89 -29.36
CA TYR A 46 -12.29 11.31 -29.22
C TYR A 46 -11.93 11.10 -27.75
N ALA A 47 -12.33 12.02 -26.87
CA ALA A 47 -12.15 11.87 -25.43
C ALA A 47 -12.89 10.63 -24.87
N TRP A 48 -14.08 10.31 -25.39
CA TRP A 48 -14.79 9.06 -25.04
C TRP A 48 -14.00 7.82 -25.45
N ILE A 49 -13.42 7.82 -26.67
CA ILE A 49 -12.59 6.72 -27.17
C ILE A 49 -11.35 6.54 -26.31
N VAL A 50 -10.66 7.65 -25.96
CA VAL A 50 -9.47 7.62 -25.10
C VAL A 50 -9.82 7.08 -23.72
N THR A 51 -10.94 7.50 -23.14
CA THR A 51 -11.40 7.02 -21.83
C THR A 51 -11.68 5.52 -21.86
N ALA A 52 -12.37 5.02 -22.89
CA ALA A 52 -12.63 3.60 -23.07
C ALA A 52 -11.32 2.80 -23.24
N ALA A 53 -10.37 3.33 -24.02
CA ALA A 53 -9.07 2.71 -24.22
C ALA A 53 -8.24 2.65 -22.91
N ASP A 54 -8.25 3.71 -22.10
CA ASP A 54 -7.61 3.72 -20.78
C ASP A 54 -8.19 2.63 -19.87
N ALA A 55 -9.52 2.59 -19.75
CA ALA A 55 -10.24 1.60 -18.94
C ALA A 55 -9.95 0.15 -19.40
N MET A 56 -9.97 -0.10 -20.71
CA MET A 56 -9.63 -1.41 -21.29
C MET A 56 -8.18 -1.79 -21.01
N SER A 57 -7.24 -0.84 -21.13
CA SER A 57 -5.82 -1.09 -20.89
C SER A 57 -5.55 -1.41 -19.42
N ALA A 58 -6.19 -0.69 -18.49
CA ALA A 58 -6.08 -0.87 -17.05
C ALA A 58 -6.69 -2.19 -16.56
N SER A 59 -7.65 -2.74 -17.31
CA SER A 59 -8.36 -3.99 -16.97
C SER A 59 -7.63 -5.25 -17.43
N ARG A 60 -6.51 -5.13 -18.16
CA ARG A 60 -5.75 -6.30 -18.62
C ARG A 60 -5.17 -7.08 -17.43
N PRO A 61 -5.28 -8.43 -17.41
CA PRO A 61 -4.52 -9.25 -16.48
C PRO A 61 -3.04 -8.91 -16.61
N GLY A 62 -2.37 -8.51 -15.53
CA GLY A 62 -1.00 -8.00 -15.60
C GLY A 62 -0.84 -6.49 -15.38
N ALA A 63 -1.80 -5.66 -15.81
CA ALA A 63 -1.65 -4.19 -15.83
C ALA A 63 -1.55 -3.55 -14.43
N ARG A 64 -2.03 -4.24 -13.39
CA ARG A 64 -1.90 -3.86 -11.98
C ARG A 64 -1.21 -4.95 -11.15
N PHE A 65 -0.53 -5.90 -11.80
CA PHE A 65 0.02 -7.09 -11.16
C PHE A 65 1.21 -6.77 -10.25
N ASN A 66 1.99 -5.73 -10.59
CA ASN A 66 3.10 -5.22 -9.75
C ASN A 66 2.71 -4.79 -8.33
N THR A 67 1.43 -4.77 -7.97
CA THR A 67 1.00 -4.48 -6.59
C THR A 67 0.91 -5.71 -5.72
N LYS A 68 0.61 -6.92 -6.23
CA LYS A 68 0.35 -8.07 -5.35
C LYS A 68 1.65 -8.73 -4.89
N GLU A 69 2.57 -9.03 -5.81
CA GLU A 69 3.86 -9.63 -5.48
C GLU A 69 4.71 -8.67 -4.64
N LEU A 70 4.77 -7.40 -5.01
CA LEU A 70 5.45 -6.37 -4.21
C LEU A 70 4.81 -6.21 -2.83
N PHE A 71 3.49 -6.34 -2.72
CA PHE A 71 2.81 -6.31 -1.44
C PHE A 71 3.18 -7.53 -0.57
N ILE A 72 3.23 -8.73 -1.14
CA ILE A 72 3.66 -9.95 -0.44
C ILE A 72 5.12 -9.81 0.00
N GLU A 73 5.99 -9.31 -0.86
CA GLU A 73 7.41 -9.07 -0.56
C GLU A 73 7.56 -8.08 0.60
N LYS A 74 6.88 -6.93 0.54
CA LYS A 74 6.86 -5.94 1.63
C LYS A 74 6.33 -6.49 2.95
N MET A 75 5.28 -7.32 2.92
CA MET A 75 4.79 -7.98 4.13
C MET A 75 5.81 -8.96 4.68
N GLY A 76 6.51 -9.69 3.81
CA GLY A 76 7.59 -10.58 4.20
C GLY A 76 8.80 -9.84 4.81
N GLU A 77 9.16 -8.68 4.27
CA GLU A 77 10.19 -7.81 4.85
C GLU A 77 9.79 -7.30 6.23
N LEU A 78 8.54 -6.84 6.38
CA LEU A 78 7.99 -6.40 7.66
C LEU A 78 7.97 -7.54 8.69
N GLU A 79 7.57 -8.75 8.26
CA GLU A 79 7.57 -9.93 9.13
C GLU A 79 8.98 -10.28 9.60
N LYS A 80 9.96 -10.27 8.70
CA LYS A 80 11.38 -10.50 9.04
C LYS A 80 11.90 -9.45 10.01
N LEU A 81 11.64 -8.18 9.73
CA LEU A 81 12.08 -7.06 10.56
C LEU A 81 11.64 -7.21 12.02
N ILE A 82 10.41 -7.67 12.22
CA ILE A 82 9.84 -7.88 13.55
C ILE A 82 10.42 -9.15 14.15
N ASN A 83 10.44 -10.27 13.42
CA ASN A 83 10.99 -11.56 13.91
C ASN A 83 12.46 -11.49 14.36
N GLU A 84 13.26 -10.53 13.86
CA GLU A 84 14.64 -10.31 14.31
C GLU A 84 14.75 -9.75 15.75
N ILE A 85 13.66 -9.26 16.33
CA ILE A 85 13.67 -8.70 17.68
C ILE A 85 13.67 -9.85 18.70
N PRO A 86 14.64 -9.87 19.65
CA PRO A 86 14.71 -10.93 20.65
C PRO A 86 13.44 -11.06 21.48
N GLY A 87 13.02 -12.31 21.75
CA GLY A 87 11.83 -12.62 22.55
C GLY A 87 10.54 -12.81 21.74
N ILE A 88 10.58 -12.58 20.42
CA ILE A 88 9.46 -12.86 19.51
C ILE A 88 9.56 -14.31 19.03
N ASP A 89 8.48 -15.07 19.22
CA ASP A 89 8.35 -16.46 18.78
C ASP A 89 7.70 -16.53 17.39
N LYS A 90 6.65 -15.72 17.17
CA LYS A 90 5.92 -15.70 15.90
C LYS A 90 5.30 -14.35 15.63
N VAL A 91 5.23 -13.97 14.35
CA VAL A 91 4.54 -12.76 13.89
C VAL A 91 3.45 -13.14 12.89
N HIS A 92 2.30 -12.48 13.01
CA HIS A 92 1.20 -12.59 12.07
C HIS A 92 0.78 -11.19 11.60
N ILE A 93 0.91 -10.96 10.30
CA ILE A 93 0.52 -9.71 9.67
C ILE A 93 -0.81 -9.92 8.93
N MET A 94 -1.78 -9.09 9.24
CA MET A 94 -3.16 -9.16 8.75
C MET A 94 -3.58 -7.82 8.14
N GLN A 95 -4.73 -7.82 7.46
CA GLN A 95 -5.39 -6.60 6.95
C GLN A 95 -4.45 -5.69 6.13
N ALA A 96 -3.66 -6.32 5.27
CA ALA A 96 -2.68 -5.66 4.43
C ALA A 96 -1.62 -4.84 5.20
N GLY A 97 -1.12 -5.35 6.34
CA GLY A 97 -0.08 -4.68 7.14
C GLY A 97 -0.61 -3.75 8.22
N ARG A 98 -1.92 -3.53 8.30
CA ARG A 98 -2.54 -2.64 9.31
C ARG A 98 -2.80 -3.31 10.65
N GLU A 99 -2.71 -4.63 10.70
CA GLU A 99 -2.86 -5.38 11.93
C GLU A 99 -1.68 -6.34 12.09
N ILE A 100 -0.97 -6.23 13.20
CA ILE A 100 0.21 -7.03 13.49
C ILE A 100 -0.01 -7.70 14.83
N MET A 101 0.10 -9.03 14.86
CA MET A 101 0.08 -9.82 16.07
C MET A 101 1.45 -10.41 16.32
N VAL A 102 1.95 -10.24 17.54
CA VAL A 102 3.28 -10.67 17.94
C VAL A 102 3.13 -11.65 19.10
N TYR A 103 3.59 -12.87 18.89
CA TYR A 103 3.55 -13.94 19.88
C TYR A 103 4.90 -14.01 20.58
N VAL A 104 4.87 -14.09 21.90
CA VAL A 104 6.08 -14.18 22.73
C VAL A 104 6.00 -15.40 23.64
N ASN A 105 7.15 -15.94 24.02
CA ASN A 105 7.22 -17.02 24.98
C ASN A 105 6.89 -16.51 26.40
N PRO A 106 5.81 -17.01 27.04
CA PRO A 106 5.42 -16.57 28.38
C PRO A 106 6.45 -16.84 29.48
N LYS A 107 7.40 -17.76 29.24
CA LYS A 107 8.46 -18.10 30.20
C LYS A 107 9.64 -17.14 30.14
N GLU A 108 9.81 -16.41 29.04
CA GLU A 108 10.96 -15.55 28.78
C GLU A 108 10.60 -14.06 28.85
N ILE A 109 9.35 -13.71 28.56
CA ILE A 109 8.88 -12.32 28.48
C ILE A 109 7.77 -12.08 29.52
N SER A 110 8.02 -11.15 30.45
CA SER A 110 7.03 -10.63 31.40
C SER A 110 6.05 -9.64 30.72
N ASP A 111 4.96 -9.28 31.40
CA ASP A 111 3.95 -8.38 30.82
C ASP A 111 4.53 -6.97 30.60
N LEU A 112 5.39 -6.54 31.53
CA LEU A 112 6.09 -5.25 31.44
C LEU A 112 7.11 -5.24 30.30
N GLU A 113 7.78 -6.38 30.06
CA GLU A 113 8.71 -6.53 28.93
C GLU A 113 7.95 -6.55 27.60
N LEU A 114 6.78 -7.20 27.55
CA LEU A 114 5.93 -7.19 26.36
C LEU A 114 5.47 -5.77 26.01
N GLU A 115 5.05 -4.96 26.97
CA GLU A 115 4.71 -3.55 26.71
C GLU A 115 5.87 -2.76 26.12
N LYS A 116 7.09 -2.96 26.64
CA LYS A 116 8.31 -2.33 26.10
C LYS A 116 8.60 -2.82 24.69
N LEU A 117 8.50 -4.14 24.47
CA LEU A 117 8.72 -4.77 23.18
C LEU A 117 7.78 -4.19 22.11
N LEU A 118 6.48 -4.03 22.42
CA LEU A 118 5.52 -3.45 21.48
C LEU A 118 5.87 -2.00 21.10
N LYS A 119 6.38 -1.19 22.04
CA LYS A 119 6.87 0.16 21.74
C LYS A 119 8.08 0.12 20.81
N THR A 120 9.06 -0.74 21.09
CA THR A 120 10.24 -0.92 20.24
C THR A 120 9.86 -1.38 18.82
N ILE A 121 8.87 -2.26 18.69
CA ILE A 121 8.35 -2.67 17.37
C ILE A 121 7.75 -1.47 16.64
N GLY A 122 6.93 -0.66 17.32
CA GLY A 122 6.37 0.56 16.74
C GLY A 122 7.45 1.50 16.21
N GLU A 123 8.47 1.79 17.01
CA GLU A 123 9.61 2.65 16.62
C GLU A 123 10.40 2.07 15.42
N LYS A 124 10.56 0.74 15.35
CA LYS A 124 11.25 0.07 14.25
C LYS A 124 10.45 0.13 12.94
N ILE A 125 9.12 0.03 13.03
CA ILE A 125 8.22 0.15 11.87
C ILE A 125 8.20 1.60 11.37
N ASP A 126 8.04 2.57 12.26
CA ASP A 126 7.99 4.00 11.91
C ASP A 126 9.30 4.49 11.28
N SER A 127 10.45 3.93 11.67
CA SER A 127 11.76 4.32 11.13
C SER A 127 12.10 3.70 9.77
N GLN A 128 11.50 2.56 9.40
CA GLN A 128 11.84 1.85 8.17
C GLN A 128 10.76 1.91 7.09
N LEU A 129 9.52 2.23 7.43
CA LEU A 129 8.41 2.24 6.49
C LEU A 129 7.61 3.54 6.56
N ASP A 130 7.51 4.24 5.43
CA ASP A 130 6.48 5.23 5.19
C ASP A 130 5.14 4.51 4.98
N TYR A 131 4.46 4.15 6.07
CA TYR A 131 3.12 3.56 6.04
C TYR A 131 2.07 4.62 6.38
N PRO A 132 1.22 5.04 5.43
CA PRO A 132 0.14 5.97 5.73
C PRO A 132 -0.99 5.25 6.49
N GLY A 133 -1.24 5.68 7.72
CA GLY A 133 -2.41 5.28 8.51
C GLY A 133 -2.07 4.69 9.88
N ILE A 134 -3.11 4.29 10.60
CA ILE A 134 -2.98 3.71 11.94
C ILE A 134 -2.72 2.21 11.81
N ILE A 135 -1.65 1.73 12.42
CA ILE A 135 -1.32 0.31 12.55
C ILE A 135 -1.69 -0.14 13.96
N ARG A 136 -2.43 -1.25 14.06
CA ARG A 136 -2.73 -1.89 15.35
C ARG A 136 -1.75 -3.02 15.60
N ILE A 137 -0.93 -2.88 16.65
CA ILE A 137 0.00 -3.92 17.09
C ILE A 137 -0.57 -4.58 18.36
N THR A 138 -0.66 -5.91 18.36
CA THR A 138 -1.17 -6.71 19.49
C THR A 138 -0.11 -7.71 19.94
N GLY A 139 0.33 -7.59 21.19
CA GLY A 139 1.19 -8.59 21.83
C GLY A 139 0.35 -9.72 22.43
N ILE A 140 0.69 -10.96 22.11
CA ILE A 140 0.01 -12.15 22.61
C ILE A 140 1.02 -12.98 23.40
N ARG A 141 0.76 -13.06 24.70
CA ARG A 141 1.48 -13.95 25.60
C ARG A 141 0.52 -15.03 26.07
N GLU A 142 0.65 -16.23 25.51
CA GLU A 142 -0.26 -17.34 25.81
C GLU A 142 0.51 -18.62 26.18
N THR A 143 -0.04 -19.37 27.14
CA THR A 143 0.39 -20.74 27.43
C THR A 143 -0.69 -21.68 26.93
N LYS A 144 -0.39 -22.50 25.94
CA LYS A 144 -1.31 -23.53 25.43
C LYS A 144 -0.99 -24.88 26.07
N ILE A 145 -1.96 -25.46 26.76
CA ILE A 145 -1.94 -26.83 27.25
C ILE A 145 -3.00 -27.59 26.46
N ILE A 146 -2.61 -28.66 25.77
CA ILE A 146 -3.50 -29.43 24.91
C ILE A 146 -3.48 -30.87 25.41
N GLU A 147 -4.65 -31.39 25.78
CA GLU A 147 -4.87 -32.77 26.18
C GLU A 147 -5.80 -33.44 25.17
N PHE A 148 -5.40 -34.59 24.65
CA PHE A 148 -6.20 -35.36 23.71
C PHE A 148 -6.82 -36.55 24.45
N LEU A 149 -8.14 -36.59 24.52
CA LEU A 149 -8.89 -37.74 25.00
C LEU A 149 -9.19 -38.67 23.81
N ARG A 150 -9.09 -39.98 24.04
CA ARG A 150 -9.47 -41.02 23.08
C ARG A 150 -10.77 -41.69 23.50
#